data_AF-A0AAE4AWM3-F1
#
_entry.id   AF-A0AAE4AWM3-F1
#
_cell.length_a   1.000
_cell.length_b   1.000
_cell.length_c   1.000
_cell.angle_alpha   90.00
_cell.angle_beta   90.00
_cell.angle_gamma   90.00
#
_symmetry.space_group_name_H-M   'P 1'
#
loop_
_entity.id
_entity.type
_entity.pdbx_description
1 polymer ?
#
loop_
_entity_poly.entity_id
_entity_poly.type
_entity_poly.pdbx_seq_one_letter_code
_entity_poly.pdbx_strand_id
1 'polypeptide(L)'
;MTIAAWPVARRSQIVHAFKPGERSKSESRYRTLRKHSWATSGVQITSRQGSRLAGQFTVFSSLNTEAARLARHGNETAAVRVAAAATELESRPEFGHLGTILADLPTAVAQAVIDGVIPEDPPVQLLDALKVVARLTEQIRARELAGTEPVVFLTGRVKEVHHGYVIIVPMNGPETLLPRWMAAGAANRAHVGSLLALVTDKLSEASAVIDVIPALDVGDEGEPAPFTPFGRGDTRALAITAGDERLLTGDPEPLRVLVPVTIES
;
A
#
# COMPACT_ATOMS: atom_id res chain seq x y z
N MET A 1 10.55 -0.10 -9.62
CA MET A 1 9.15 -0.32 -9.23
C MET A 1 9.06 -0.06 -7.74
N THR A 2 8.26 0.92 -7.31
CA THR A 2 8.14 1.30 -5.90
C THR A 2 6.78 0.85 -5.39
N ILE A 3 6.76 0.01 -4.34
CA ILE A 3 5.51 -0.45 -3.71
C ILE A 3 5.30 0.34 -2.41
N ALA A 4 4.13 0.93 -2.25
CA ALA A 4 3.70 1.62 -1.03
C ALA A 4 2.54 0.87 -0.35
N ALA A 5 2.44 1.00 0.98
CA ALA A 5 1.30 0.50 1.72
C ALA A 5 0.01 1.23 1.33
N TRP A 6 -1.15 0.59 1.52
CA TRP A 6 -2.43 1.24 1.24
C TRP A 6 -2.62 2.52 2.08
N PRO A 7 -2.96 3.67 1.45
CA PRO A 7 -2.85 4.99 2.09
C PRO A 7 -4.02 5.37 3.00
N VAL A 8 -5.12 4.63 2.91
CA VAL A 8 -6.36 4.94 3.62
C VAL A 8 -6.76 3.80 4.53
N ALA A 9 -7.54 4.13 5.56
CA ALA A 9 -8.06 3.18 6.51
C ALA A 9 -9.49 3.54 6.90
N ARG A 10 -10.19 2.54 7.44
CA ARG A 10 -11.47 2.68 8.13
C ARG A 10 -11.26 2.66 9.65
N ARG A 11 -12.24 3.23 10.37
CA ARG A 11 -12.26 3.28 11.84
C ARG A 11 -11.98 1.92 12.50
N SER A 12 -12.53 0.84 11.96
CA SER A 12 -12.35 -0.51 12.50
C SER A 12 -10.90 -1.00 12.42
N GLN A 13 -10.14 -0.62 11.39
CA GLN A 13 -8.71 -0.96 11.28
C GLN A 13 -7.91 -0.21 12.35
N ILE A 14 -8.22 1.06 12.59
CA ILE A 14 -7.58 1.87 13.65
C ILE A 14 -7.83 1.26 15.03
N VAL A 15 -9.09 0.92 15.33
CA VAL A 15 -9.45 0.29 16.61
C VAL A 15 -8.77 -1.07 16.76
N HIS A 16 -8.72 -1.87 15.70
CA HIS A 16 -8.04 -3.17 15.71
C HIS A 16 -6.54 -3.03 15.97
N ALA A 17 -5.89 -2.04 15.37
CA ALA A 17 -4.47 -1.77 15.59
C ALA A 17 -4.13 -1.35 17.03
N PHE A 18 -5.06 -0.67 17.72
CA PHE A 18 -4.92 -0.35 19.14
C PHE A 18 -5.19 -1.57 20.04
N LYS A 19 -6.25 -2.34 19.73
CA LYS A 19 -6.68 -3.53 20.50
C LYS A 19 -7.00 -4.71 19.58
N PRO A 20 -5.99 -5.54 19.24
CA PRO A 20 -6.20 -6.76 18.48
C PRO A 20 -7.13 -7.73 19.25
N GLY A 21 -8.11 -8.32 18.57
CA GLY A 21 -9.03 -9.31 19.16
C GLY A 21 -10.38 -8.78 19.67
N GLU A 22 -10.57 -7.47 19.83
CA GLU A 22 -11.90 -6.90 20.11
C GLU A 22 -12.71 -6.72 18.81
N ARG A 23 -14.01 -7.07 18.83
CA ARG A 23 -14.89 -6.91 17.66
C ARG A 23 -15.04 -5.42 17.32
N SER A 24 -14.88 -5.11 16.03
CA SER A 24 -14.54 -3.81 15.46
C SER A 24 -15.60 -2.69 15.54
N LYS A 25 -16.65 -2.84 16.34
CA LYS A 25 -17.75 -1.86 16.47
C LYS A 25 -17.66 -0.99 17.73
N SER A 26 -16.56 -1.06 18.47
CA SER A 26 -16.40 -0.32 19.72
C SER A 26 -16.16 1.16 19.48
N GLU A 27 -17.25 1.93 19.39
CA GLU A 27 -17.18 3.39 19.33
C GLU A 27 -16.51 3.99 20.56
N SER A 28 -16.63 3.33 21.73
CA SER A 28 -15.98 3.77 22.96
C SER A 28 -14.45 3.77 22.85
N ARG A 29 -13.85 2.77 22.21
CA ARG A 29 -12.38 2.70 22.01
C ARG A 29 -11.88 3.79 21.09
N TYR A 30 -12.60 4.03 20.00
CA TYR A 30 -12.24 5.11 19.10
C TYR A 30 -12.36 6.48 19.78
N ARG A 31 -13.40 6.68 20.61
CA ARG A 31 -13.52 7.86 21.47
C ARG A 31 -12.34 7.98 22.45
N THR A 32 -11.86 6.88 23.02
CA THR A 32 -10.64 6.88 23.84
C THR A 32 -9.43 7.36 23.03
N LEU A 33 -9.17 6.78 21.86
CA LEU A 33 -8.06 7.21 20.98
C LEU A 33 -8.13 8.71 20.70
N ARG A 34 -9.31 9.23 20.35
CA ARG A 34 -9.52 10.66 20.12
C ARG A 34 -9.32 11.53 21.36
N LYS A 35 -9.78 11.07 22.54
CA LYS A 35 -9.62 11.80 23.81
C LYS A 35 -8.14 12.03 24.14
N HIS A 36 -7.27 11.08 23.76
CA HIS A 36 -5.83 11.16 23.97
C HIS A 36 -5.06 11.71 22.75
N SER A 37 -5.76 12.20 21.72
CA SER A 37 -5.15 12.72 20.48
C SER A 37 -4.30 11.68 19.73
N TRP A 38 -4.62 10.39 19.85
CA TRP A 38 -3.94 9.28 19.14
C TRP A 38 -4.65 8.87 17.84
N ALA A 39 -5.74 9.54 17.49
CA ALA A 39 -6.44 9.39 16.22
C ALA A 39 -7.14 10.70 15.85
N THR A 40 -7.29 10.95 14.55
CA THR A 40 -7.96 12.14 14.00
C THR A 40 -9.48 12.01 14.09
N SER A 41 -10.23 12.94 13.47
CA SER A 41 -11.67 12.76 13.24
C SER A 41 -11.98 12.09 11.90
N GLY A 42 -10.97 11.95 11.03
CA GLY A 42 -11.11 11.55 9.64
C GLY A 42 -11.84 12.57 8.78
N VAL A 43 -11.93 12.26 7.49
CA VAL A 43 -12.66 13.04 6.49
C VAL A 43 -14.00 12.38 6.24
N GLN A 44 -15.07 13.13 6.49
CA GLN A 44 -16.43 12.66 6.29
C GLN A 44 -16.82 12.83 4.82
N ILE A 45 -17.09 11.71 4.15
CA ILE A 45 -17.45 11.64 2.74
C ILE A 45 -18.94 11.35 2.62
N THR A 46 -19.60 12.21 1.85
CA THR A 46 -21.04 12.13 1.60
C THR A 46 -21.25 11.52 0.21
N SER A 47 -21.70 10.27 0.17
CA SER A 47 -21.94 9.55 -1.09
C SER A 47 -23.26 9.98 -1.70
N ARG A 48 -23.26 10.21 -3.02
CA ARG A 48 -24.46 10.57 -3.78
C ARG A 48 -24.69 9.55 -4.90
N GLN A 49 -25.95 9.19 -5.11
CA GLN A 49 -26.36 8.44 -6.29
C GLN A 49 -27.32 9.32 -7.09
N GLY A 50 -26.80 9.88 -8.19
CA GLY A 50 -27.49 10.95 -8.94
C GLY A 50 -27.74 12.16 -8.04
N SER A 51 -29.00 12.60 -7.95
CA SER A 51 -29.40 13.75 -7.14
C SER A 51 -29.68 13.43 -5.66
N ARG A 52 -29.64 12.14 -5.25
CA ARG A 52 -30.02 11.71 -3.90
C ARG A 52 -28.81 11.39 -3.03
N LEU A 53 -28.90 11.78 -1.76
CA LEU A 53 -27.98 11.36 -0.71
C LEU A 53 -28.09 9.85 -0.52
N ALA A 54 -27.02 9.11 -0.79
CA ALA A 54 -27.00 7.64 -0.73
C ALA A 54 -26.41 7.12 0.59
N GLY A 55 -25.57 7.92 1.26
CA GLY A 55 -25.00 7.57 2.55
C GLY A 55 -23.85 8.46 2.94
N GLN A 56 -23.25 8.14 4.08
CA GLN A 56 -22.10 8.85 4.59
C GLN A 56 -21.13 7.87 5.24
N PHE A 57 -19.85 8.06 5.01
CA PHE A 57 -18.79 7.27 5.62
C PHE A 57 -17.59 8.16 5.93
N THR A 58 -16.71 7.69 6.80
CA THR A 58 -15.50 8.43 7.17
C THR A 58 -14.28 7.67 6.71
N VAL A 59 -13.37 8.38 6.04
CA VAL A 59 -12.09 7.88 5.59
C VAL A 59 -10.99 8.51 6.42
N PHE A 60 -10.00 7.69 6.77
CA PHE A 60 -8.86 8.11 7.56
C PHE A 60 -7.59 7.86 6.75
N SER A 61 -6.54 8.64 7.00
CA SER A 61 -5.20 8.24 6.58
C SER A 61 -4.77 6.97 7.32
N SER A 62 -4.04 6.08 6.65
CA SER A 62 -3.44 4.89 7.27
C SER A 62 -2.50 5.23 8.43
N LEU A 63 -1.96 6.46 8.48
CA LEU A 63 -1.17 6.99 9.61
C LEU A 63 -1.93 6.90 10.95
N ASN A 64 -3.26 6.95 10.95
CA ASN A 64 -4.05 6.74 12.17
C ASN A 64 -3.86 5.31 12.74
N THR A 65 -3.68 4.32 11.87
CA THR A 65 -3.42 2.94 12.28
C THR A 65 -2.04 2.84 12.95
N GLU A 66 -1.07 3.60 12.46
CA GLU A 66 0.29 3.66 13.01
C GLU A 66 0.29 4.38 14.37
N ALA A 67 -0.38 5.52 14.48
CA ALA A 67 -0.59 6.22 15.75
C ALA A 67 -1.26 5.32 16.80
N ALA A 68 -2.28 4.56 16.40
CA ALA A 68 -2.95 3.58 17.26
C ALA A 68 -2.00 2.45 17.73
N ARG A 69 -1.12 1.95 16.87
CA ARG A 69 -0.09 0.96 17.28
C ARG A 69 0.91 1.58 18.26
N LEU A 70 1.40 2.80 18.00
CA LEU A 70 2.32 3.48 18.91
C LEU A 70 1.70 3.68 20.30
N ALA A 71 0.43 4.08 20.37
CA ALA A 71 -0.30 4.18 21.62
C ALA A 71 -0.42 2.83 22.34
N ARG A 72 -0.68 1.73 21.60
CA ARG A 72 -0.69 0.37 22.15
C ARG A 72 0.65 -0.01 22.79
N HIS A 73 1.78 0.44 22.22
CA HIS A 73 3.12 0.20 22.74
C HIS A 73 3.55 1.18 23.84
N GLY A 74 2.66 2.07 24.30
CA GLY A 74 2.97 3.07 25.33
C GLY A 74 3.81 4.24 24.82
N ASN A 75 4.03 4.36 23.50
CA ASN A 75 4.74 5.50 22.91
C ASN A 75 3.75 6.63 22.59
N GLU A 76 3.19 7.22 23.65
CA GLU A 76 2.11 8.22 23.54
C GLU A 76 2.55 9.47 22.79
N THR A 77 3.77 9.95 23.02
CA THR A 77 4.32 11.15 22.36
C THR A 77 4.43 10.95 20.85
N ALA A 78 4.94 9.80 20.40
CA ALA A 78 5.00 9.49 18.97
C ALA A 78 3.59 9.30 18.39
N ALA A 79 2.67 8.67 19.14
CA ALA A 79 1.29 8.50 18.70
C ALA A 79 0.59 9.84 18.44
N VAL A 80 0.75 10.82 19.34
CA VAL A 80 0.20 12.18 19.15
C VAL A 80 0.83 12.87 17.94
N ARG A 81 2.14 12.76 17.78
CA ARG A 81 2.86 13.36 16.63
C ARG A 81 2.38 12.78 15.30
N VAL A 82 2.26 11.46 15.20
CA VAL A 82 1.78 10.79 13.97
C VAL A 82 0.30 11.11 13.71
N ALA A 83 -0.54 11.19 14.74
CA ALA A 83 -1.94 11.61 14.57
C ALA A 83 -2.08 13.08 14.10
N ALA A 84 -1.18 13.96 14.55
CA ALA A 84 -1.11 15.33 14.04
C ALA A 84 -0.71 15.36 12.55
N ALA A 85 0.29 14.57 12.15
CA ALA A 85 0.69 14.44 10.75
C ALA A 85 -0.41 13.80 9.88
N ALA A 86 -1.18 12.86 10.44
CA ALA A 86 -2.37 12.33 9.79
C ALA A 86 -3.42 13.41 9.55
N THR A 87 -3.62 14.32 10.52
CA THR A 87 -4.52 15.48 10.36
C THR A 87 -4.03 16.43 9.27
N GLU A 88 -2.73 16.70 9.22
CA GLU A 88 -2.13 17.51 8.15
C GLU A 88 -2.39 16.88 6.78
N LEU A 89 -2.11 15.59 6.62
CA LEU A 89 -2.36 14.87 5.36
C LEU A 89 -3.84 14.85 4.98
N GLU A 90 -4.73 14.58 5.93
CA GLU A 90 -6.18 14.57 5.72
C GLU A 90 -6.74 15.94 5.30
N SER A 91 -6.05 17.03 5.66
CA SER A 91 -6.41 18.41 5.26
C SER A 91 -5.89 18.82 3.87
N ARG A 92 -5.03 18.01 3.26
CA ARG A 92 -4.40 18.35 1.97
C ARG A 92 -5.38 18.19 0.79
N PRO A 93 -5.23 19.02 -0.27
CA PRO A 93 -6.07 18.93 -1.47
C PRO A 93 -6.09 17.54 -2.12
N GLU A 94 -4.97 16.83 -2.11
CA GLU A 94 -4.82 15.49 -2.71
C GLU A 94 -5.70 14.45 -2.00
N PHE A 95 -5.77 14.52 -0.66
CA PHE A 95 -6.65 13.66 0.13
C PHE A 95 -8.12 14.04 -0.08
N GLY A 96 -8.42 15.34 -0.18
CA GLY A 96 -9.75 15.85 -0.54
C GLY A 96 -10.20 15.39 -1.93
N HIS A 97 -9.31 15.39 -2.92
CA HIS A 97 -9.57 14.93 -4.27
C HIS A 97 -9.91 13.43 -4.32
N LEU A 98 -9.14 12.60 -3.59
CA LEU A 98 -9.48 11.19 -3.39
C LEU A 98 -10.87 11.05 -2.75
N GLY A 99 -11.18 11.90 -1.76
CA GLY A 99 -12.50 11.92 -1.12
C GLY A 99 -13.65 12.22 -2.08
N THR A 100 -13.48 13.15 -3.02
CA THR A 100 -14.44 13.44 -4.08
C THR A 100 -14.66 12.24 -5.00
N ILE A 101 -13.57 11.60 -5.45
CA ILE A 101 -13.67 10.38 -6.29
C ILE A 101 -14.46 9.29 -5.55
N LEU A 102 -14.17 9.06 -4.27
CA LEU A 102 -14.87 8.08 -3.45
C LEU A 102 -16.35 8.44 -3.23
N ALA A 103 -16.71 9.72 -3.21
CA ALA A 103 -18.09 10.18 -3.04
C ALA A 103 -18.98 9.81 -4.25
N ASP A 104 -18.39 9.83 -5.44
CA ASP A 104 -19.05 9.54 -6.72
C ASP A 104 -19.19 8.03 -7.01
N LEU A 105 -18.46 7.20 -6.27
CA LEU A 105 -18.59 5.75 -6.35
C LEU A 105 -19.82 5.25 -5.58
N PRO A 106 -20.42 4.12 -6.01
CA PRO A 106 -21.39 3.40 -5.19
C PRO A 106 -20.79 3.10 -3.81
N THR A 107 -21.56 3.31 -2.73
CA THR A 107 -21.04 3.23 -1.36
C THR A 107 -20.32 1.91 -1.06
N ALA A 108 -20.83 0.78 -1.55
CA ALA A 108 -20.19 -0.53 -1.38
C ALA A 108 -18.82 -0.61 -2.09
N VAL A 109 -18.69 0.00 -3.27
CA VAL A 109 -17.43 0.07 -4.03
C VAL A 109 -16.45 0.99 -3.32
N ALA A 110 -16.88 2.17 -2.87
CA ALA A 110 -16.03 3.10 -2.11
C ALA A 110 -15.48 2.44 -0.82
N GLN A 111 -16.33 1.70 -0.09
CA GLN A 111 -15.91 0.95 1.09
C GLN A 111 -14.90 -0.16 0.76
N ALA A 112 -15.08 -0.87 -0.36
CA ALA A 112 -14.12 -1.87 -0.81
C ALA A 112 -12.76 -1.23 -1.17
N VAL A 113 -12.76 -0.04 -1.79
CA VAL A 113 -11.53 0.73 -2.04
C VAL A 113 -10.84 1.12 -0.74
N ILE A 114 -11.57 1.59 0.26
CA ILE A 114 -11.00 1.91 1.58
C ILE A 114 -10.38 0.66 2.23
N ASP A 115 -11.00 -0.51 2.03
CA ASP A 115 -10.48 -1.80 2.50
C ASP A 115 -9.29 -2.32 1.67
N GLY A 116 -8.93 -1.68 0.54
CA GLY A 116 -7.78 -1.99 -0.29
C GLY A 116 -8.05 -2.85 -1.53
N VAL A 117 -9.32 -2.95 -1.93
CA VAL A 117 -9.76 -3.59 -3.17
C VAL A 117 -9.82 -2.56 -4.29
N ILE A 118 -9.10 -2.81 -5.39
CA ILE A 118 -9.24 -2.00 -6.61
C ILE A 118 -10.44 -2.57 -7.39
N PRO A 119 -11.42 -1.74 -7.82
CA PRO A 119 -12.54 -2.19 -8.64
C PRO A 119 -12.06 -2.76 -9.98
N GLU A 120 -12.84 -3.65 -10.59
CA GLU A 120 -12.49 -4.23 -11.91
C GLU A 120 -12.41 -3.16 -13.02
N ASP A 121 -13.31 -2.17 -12.97
CA ASP A 121 -13.32 -1.00 -13.85
C ASP A 121 -13.16 0.28 -13.00
N PRO A 122 -11.94 0.61 -12.56
CA PRO A 122 -11.71 1.77 -11.71
C PRO A 122 -11.82 3.06 -12.53
N PRO A 123 -12.40 4.14 -12.00
CA PRO A 123 -12.29 5.45 -12.62
C PRO A 123 -10.81 5.78 -12.86
N VAL A 124 -10.48 6.32 -14.04
CA VAL A 124 -9.09 6.58 -14.46
C VAL A 124 -8.30 7.33 -13.38
N GLN A 125 -8.94 8.30 -12.73
CA GLN A 125 -8.31 9.16 -11.72
C GLN A 125 -8.12 8.47 -10.36
N LEU A 126 -8.81 7.36 -10.07
CA LEU A 126 -8.79 6.72 -8.76
C LEU A 126 -7.40 6.19 -8.41
N LEU A 127 -6.77 5.48 -9.34
CA LEU A 127 -5.44 4.90 -9.10
C LEU A 127 -4.39 5.99 -8.92
N ASP A 128 -4.42 7.04 -9.72
CA ASP A 128 -3.47 8.15 -9.59
C ASP A 128 -3.66 8.91 -8.28
N ALA A 129 -4.90 9.18 -7.87
CA ALA A 129 -5.19 9.78 -6.57
C ALA A 129 -4.68 8.91 -5.40
N LEU A 130 -4.91 7.59 -5.46
CA LEU A 130 -4.40 6.65 -4.46
C LEU A 130 -2.85 6.64 -4.43
N LYS A 131 -2.19 6.65 -5.59
CA LYS A 131 -0.72 6.70 -5.68
C LYS A 131 -0.16 7.97 -5.07
N VAL A 132 -0.75 9.12 -5.38
CA VAL A 132 -0.31 10.41 -4.83
C VAL A 132 -0.43 10.41 -3.30
N VAL A 133 -1.59 10.01 -2.77
CA VAL A 133 -1.78 9.95 -1.31
C VAL A 133 -0.85 8.91 -0.67
N ALA A 134 -0.59 7.78 -1.32
CA ALA A 134 0.35 6.77 -0.85
C ALA A 134 1.79 7.32 -0.77
N ARG A 135 2.27 8.03 -1.80
CA ARG A 135 3.60 8.65 -1.76
C ARG A 135 3.72 9.67 -0.62
N LEU A 136 2.72 10.54 -0.47
CA LEU A 136 2.67 11.51 0.64
C LEU A 136 2.66 10.80 2.00
N THR A 137 1.93 9.70 2.11
CA THR A 137 1.87 8.88 3.32
C THR A 137 3.23 8.28 3.65
N GLU A 138 3.94 7.69 2.67
CA GLU A 138 5.29 7.13 2.89
C GLU A 138 6.30 8.22 3.26
N GLN A 139 6.23 9.40 2.65
CA GLN A 139 7.10 10.54 2.99
C GLN A 139 6.90 10.98 4.45
N ILE A 140 5.64 11.11 4.87
CA ILE A 140 5.30 11.45 6.26
C ILE A 140 5.72 10.32 7.19
N ARG A 141 5.46 9.06 6.83
CA ARG A 141 5.85 7.90 7.62
C ARG A 141 7.37 7.88 7.85
N ALA A 142 8.15 8.02 6.79
CA ALA A 142 9.61 8.05 6.88
C ALA A 142 10.11 9.19 7.78
N ARG A 143 9.46 10.36 7.74
CA ARG A 143 9.79 11.51 8.60
C ARG A 143 9.39 11.30 10.05
N GLU A 144 8.15 10.89 10.30
CA GLU A 144 7.56 10.86 11.64
C GLU A 144 7.89 9.60 12.44
N LEU A 145 8.15 8.49 11.77
CA LEU A 145 8.55 7.21 12.39
C LEU A 145 10.07 7.00 12.41
N ALA A 146 10.86 7.92 11.86
CA ALA A 146 12.32 7.87 11.98
C ALA A 146 12.74 7.70 13.45
N GLY A 147 13.51 6.65 13.74
CA GLY A 147 13.98 6.34 15.10
C GLY A 147 12.90 5.86 16.08
N THR A 148 11.69 5.55 15.60
CA THR A 148 10.60 5.01 16.43
C THR A 148 10.53 3.49 16.21
N GLU A 149 10.95 2.70 17.20
CA GLU A 149 11.39 1.31 16.97
C GLU A 149 10.35 0.17 16.80
N PRO A 150 9.01 0.30 16.93
CA PRO A 150 8.22 -0.94 16.93
C PRO A 150 7.82 -1.46 15.54
N VAL A 151 7.62 -0.61 14.53
CA VAL A 151 6.91 -1.07 13.30
C VAL A 151 7.74 -0.88 12.04
N VAL A 152 8.12 -2.00 11.40
CA VAL A 152 8.77 -2.00 10.08
C VAL A 152 7.78 -2.56 9.04
N PHE A 153 7.63 -1.83 7.94
CA PHE A 153 6.85 -2.24 6.78
C PHE A 153 7.76 -2.90 5.75
N LEU A 154 7.47 -4.16 5.39
CA LEU A 154 8.12 -4.84 4.27
C LEU A 154 7.10 -4.99 3.14
N THR A 155 7.25 -4.19 2.08
CA THR A 155 6.39 -4.25 0.90
C THR A 155 6.90 -5.30 -0.08
N GLY A 156 6.00 -6.02 -0.75
CA GLY A 156 6.39 -7.11 -1.64
C GLY A 156 5.27 -7.63 -2.52
N ARG A 157 5.61 -8.61 -3.35
CA ARG A 157 4.70 -9.29 -4.27
C ARG A 157 4.53 -10.76 -3.89
N VAL A 158 3.31 -11.27 -3.98
CA VAL A 158 3.02 -12.71 -3.89
C VAL A 158 3.60 -13.41 -5.12
N LYS A 159 4.62 -14.24 -4.92
CA LYS A 159 5.27 -15.04 -5.97
C LYS A 159 4.56 -16.38 -6.17
N GLU A 160 4.20 -17.03 -5.08
CA GLU A 160 3.57 -18.35 -5.10
C GLU A 160 2.40 -18.44 -4.11
N VAL A 161 1.42 -19.26 -4.46
CA VAL A 161 0.25 -19.54 -3.62
C VAL A 161 0.10 -21.04 -3.47
N HIS A 162 0.09 -21.49 -2.22
CA HIS A 162 -0.10 -22.87 -1.82
C HIS A 162 -1.39 -23.00 -1.00
N HIS A 163 -1.84 -24.22 -0.71
CA HIS A 163 -3.12 -24.44 -0.02
C HIS A 163 -3.18 -23.71 1.35
N GLY A 164 -2.08 -23.72 2.12
CA GLY A 164 -2.01 -23.15 3.48
C GLY A 164 -1.19 -21.87 3.63
N TYR A 165 -0.34 -21.53 2.66
CA TYR A 165 0.58 -20.39 2.75
C TYR A 165 0.79 -19.73 1.39
N VAL A 166 1.35 -18.52 1.42
CA VAL A 166 1.85 -17.80 0.24
C VAL A 166 3.32 -17.46 0.46
N ILE A 167 4.07 -17.36 -0.63
CA ILE A 167 5.45 -16.86 -0.60
C ILE A 167 5.44 -15.44 -1.15
N ILE A 168 5.93 -14.51 -0.34
CA ILE A 168 6.08 -13.10 -0.69
C ILE A 168 7.55 -12.84 -0.93
N VAL A 169 7.85 -12.14 -2.02
CA VAL A 169 9.17 -11.56 -2.28
C VAL A 169 9.08 -10.09 -1.90
N PRO A 170 9.64 -9.68 -0.75
CA PRO A 170 9.75 -8.27 -0.40
C PRO A 170 10.62 -7.53 -1.41
N MET A 171 10.39 -6.22 -1.57
CA MET A 171 11.26 -5.34 -2.33
C MET A 171 12.68 -5.34 -1.75
N ASN A 172 12.76 -5.39 -0.42
CA ASN A 172 14.01 -5.41 0.34
C ASN A 172 13.92 -6.52 1.39
N GLY A 173 14.73 -7.56 1.26
CA GLY A 173 14.84 -8.64 2.24
C GLY A 173 14.60 -10.04 1.66
N PRO A 174 14.66 -11.07 2.51
CA PRO A 174 14.50 -12.46 2.07
C PRO A 174 13.04 -12.79 1.74
N GLU A 175 12.84 -13.83 0.93
CA GLU A 175 11.51 -14.40 0.72
C GLU A 175 10.87 -14.76 2.06
N THR A 176 9.60 -14.38 2.23
CA THR A 176 8.87 -14.56 3.48
C THR A 176 7.66 -15.47 3.24
N LEU A 177 7.57 -16.54 4.03
CA LEU A 177 6.42 -17.43 4.05
C LEU A 177 5.35 -16.85 4.97
N LEU A 178 4.14 -16.71 4.45
CA LEU A 178 3.01 -16.14 5.18
C LEU A 178 1.81 -17.08 5.14
N PRO A 179 1.09 -17.30 6.25
CA PRO A 179 -0.17 -18.03 6.24
C PRO A 179 -1.16 -17.42 5.24
N ARG A 180 -1.81 -18.26 4.43
CA ARG A 180 -2.67 -17.80 3.33
C ARG A 180 -3.84 -16.95 3.83
N TRP A 181 -4.36 -17.24 5.02
CA TRP A 181 -5.46 -16.50 5.63
C TRP A 181 -5.08 -15.05 5.96
N MET A 182 -3.82 -14.75 6.26
CA MET A 182 -3.35 -13.37 6.47
C MET A 182 -3.34 -12.60 5.15
N ALA A 183 -2.83 -13.19 4.07
CA ALA A 183 -2.87 -12.59 2.73
C ALA A 183 -4.30 -12.42 2.20
N ALA A 184 -5.19 -13.38 2.48
CA ALA A 184 -6.60 -13.29 2.11
C ALA A 184 -7.33 -12.19 2.92
N GLY A 185 -6.97 -12.01 4.19
CA GLY A 185 -7.50 -10.94 5.04
C GLY A 185 -7.12 -9.53 4.57
N ALA A 186 -6.01 -9.39 3.87
CA ALA A 186 -5.57 -8.15 3.23
C ALA A 186 -6.27 -7.91 1.89
N ALA A 187 -7.61 -7.73 1.90
CA ALA A 187 -8.40 -7.45 0.69
C ALA A 187 -8.34 -8.56 -0.40
N ASN A 188 -8.37 -9.83 0.02
CA ASN A 188 -8.36 -11.01 -0.86
C ASN A 188 -7.11 -11.12 -1.77
N ARG A 189 -5.95 -10.70 -1.28
CA ARG A 189 -4.67 -10.67 -2.01
C ARG A 189 -3.90 -12.00 -1.97
N ALA A 190 -4.60 -13.12 -1.79
CA ALA A 190 -4.02 -14.47 -1.77
C ALA A 190 -3.91 -15.09 -3.18
N HIS A 191 -3.41 -14.32 -4.14
CA HIS A 191 -3.19 -14.75 -5.54
C HIS A 191 -1.84 -14.24 -6.06
N VAL A 192 -1.23 -14.96 -7.00
CA VAL A 192 0.08 -14.60 -7.59
C VAL A 192 0.01 -13.21 -8.21
N GLY A 193 1.04 -12.40 -8.00
CA GLY A 193 1.12 -11.02 -8.50
C GLY A 193 0.53 -9.97 -7.56
N SER A 194 -0.23 -10.35 -6.53
CA SER A 194 -0.75 -9.41 -5.53
C SER A 194 0.35 -8.66 -4.80
N LEU A 195 0.10 -7.37 -4.52
CA LEU A 195 0.99 -6.53 -3.74
C LEU A 195 0.50 -6.44 -2.29
N LEU A 196 1.43 -6.61 -1.36
CA LEU A 196 1.18 -6.63 0.08
C LEU A 196 2.23 -5.81 0.81
N ALA A 197 1.85 -5.27 1.97
CA ALA A 197 2.78 -4.75 2.96
C ALA A 197 2.66 -5.57 4.25
N LEU A 198 3.78 -6.15 4.67
CA LEU A 198 3.90 -6.87 5.92
C LEU A 198 4.21 -5.88 7.03
N VAL A 199 3.38 -5.87 8.07
CA VAL A 199 3.61 -5.06 9.27
C VAL A 199 4.31 -5.95 10.27
N THR A 200 5.56 -5.64 10.56
CA THR A 200 6.37 -6.41 11.51
C THR A 200 6.57 -5.66 12.81
N ASP A 201 6.61 -6.40 13.90
CA ASP A 201 6.91 -5.92 15.26
C ASP A 201 8.25 -6.51 15.71
N LYS A 202 9.12 -5.68 16.27
CA LYS A 202 10.42 -6.13 16.78
C LYS A 202 10.25 -6.69 18.19
N LEU A 203 10.57 -7.97 18.34
CA LEU A 203 10.56 -8.72 19.59
C LEU A 203 11.99 -8.96 20.06
N SER A 204 12.59 -8.05 20.83
CA SER A 204 13.95 -8.17 21.39
C SER A 204 15.04 -8.51 20.35
N GLU A 205 15.25 -9.79 20.02
CA GLU A 205 16.19 -10.30 19.00
C GLU A 205 15.53 -10.89 17.74
N ALA A 206 14.20 -10.90 17.65
CA ALA A 206 13.44 -11.41 16.50
C ALA A 206 12.44 -10.36 15.98
N SER A 207 11.89 -10.58 14.79
CA SER A 207 10.77 -9.81 14.27
C SER A 207 9.64 -10.75 13.90
N ALA A 208 8.40 -10.37 14.21
CA ALA A 208 7.21 -11.14 13.87
C ALA A 208 6.28 -10.34 12.97
N VAL A 209 5.71 -10.98 11.96
CA VAL A 209 4.62 -10.39 11.17
C VAL A 209 3.37 -10.36 12.05
N ILE A 210 2.91 -9.16 12.42
CA ILE A 210 1.73 -8.97 13.26
C ILE A 210 0.49 -8.61 12.45
N ASP A 211 0.66 -8.13 11.22
CA ASP A 211 -0.43 -7.80 10.32
C ASP A 211 0.03 -7.80 8.86
N VAL A 212 -0.94 -7.91 7.96
CA VAL A 212 -0.72 -7.85 6.51
C VAL A 212 -1.78 -6.93 5.93
N ILE A 213 -1.33 -5.89 5.23
CA ILE A 213 -2.22 -4.90 4.63
C ILE A 213 -2.02 -4.86 3.11
N PRO A 214 -3.04 -4.41 2.36
CA PRO A 214 -2.92 -4.21 0.92
C PRO A 214 -1.81 -3.21 0.60
N ALA A 215 -1.22 -3.35 -0.59
CA ALA A 215 -0.25 -2.40 -1.12
C ALA A 215 -0.56 -2.09 -2.58
N LEU A 216 0.05 -1.02 -3.09
CA LEU A 216 -0.05 -0.64 -4.49
C LEU A 216 1.31 -0.25 -5.05
N ASP A 217 1.48 -0.42 -6.36
CA ASP A 217 2.61 0.10 -7.08
C ASP A 217 2.41 1.61 -7.30
N VAL A 218 3.32 2.40 -6.74
CA VAL A 218 3.32 3.85 -6.89
C VAL A 218 4.24 4.32 -8.00
N GLY A 219 4.98 3.43 -8.67
CA GLY A 219 5.98 3.78 -9.68
C GLY A 219 7.18 4.52 -9.08
N ASP A 220 8.30 4.50 -9.79
CA ASP A 220 9.51 5.21 -9.35
C ASP A 220 9.36 6.68 -9.75
N GLU A 221 9.44 7.61 -8.79
CA GLU A 221 9.71 9.00 -9.13
C GLU A 221 11.19 9.12 -9.51
N GLY A 222 11.48 9.11 -10.81
CA GLY A 222 12.75 9.59 -11.35
C GLY A 222 13.70 8.54 -11.94
N GLU A 223 13.27 7.84 -12.99
CA GLU A 223 14.12 7.89 -14.18
C GLU A 223 13.50 8.93 -15.13
N PRO A 224 14.22 9.99 -15.52
CA PRO A 224 13.81 10.72 -16.71
C PRO A 224 13.71 9.67 -17.81
N ALA A 225 12.54 9.55 -18.43
CA ALA A 225 12.39 8.69 -19.60
C ALA A 225 13.59 8.98 -20.52
N PRO A 226 14.36 7.95 -20.94
CA PRO A 226 15.58 8.15 -21.69
C PRO A 226 15.28 9.12 -22.84
N PHE A 227 16.13 10.12 -22.98
CA PHE A 227 15.97 11.14 -24.01
C PHE A 227 15.73 10.45 -25.36
N THR A 228 14.53 10.64 -25.91
CA THR A 228 14.21 10.21 -27.27
C THR A 228 14.30 11.43 -28.18
N PRO A 229 15.17 11.43 -29.20
CA PRO A 229 15.23 12.52 -30.19
C PRO A 229 13.96 12.57 -31.07
N PHE A 230 13.05 11.60 -30.93
CA PHE A 230 11.76 11.54 -31.62
C PHE A 230 10.64 11.85 -30.61
N GLY A 231 9.72 12.77 -30.97
CA GLY A 231 8.64 13.21 -30.08
C GLY A 231 7.69 12.07 -29.66
N ARG A 232 6.95 12.27 -28.56
CA ARG A 232 6.06 11.30 -27.89
C ARG A 232 4.97 10.63 -28.75
N GLY A 233 4.81 11.02 -30.01
CA GLY A 233 3.85 10.43 -30.95
C GLY A 233 4.47 9.89 -32.23
N ASP A 234 5.81 9.86 -32.36
CA ASP A 234 6.47 9.29 -33.54
C ASP A 234 6.47 7.77 -33.45
N THR A 235 5.83 7.10 -34.42
CA THR A 235 5.72 5.64 -34.51
C THR A 235 7.06 4.92 -34.69
N ARG A 236 8.16 5.68 -34.90
CA ARG A 236 9.54 5.16 -34.94
C ARG A 236 10.23 5.16 -33.57
N ALA A 237 9.62 5.77 -32.55
CA ALA A 237 10.12 5.73 -31.18
C ALA A 237 9.82 4.36 -30.56
N LEU A 238 10.65 3.36 -30.88
CA LEU A 238 10.68 2.11 -30.14
C LEU A 238 11.37 2.39 -28.79
N ALA A 239 10.67 2.15 -27.69
CA ALA A 239 11.27 2.24 -26.36
C ALA A 239 12.46 1.29 -26.30
N ILE A 240 13.62 1.80 -25.87
CA ILE A 240 14.79 0.97 -25.56
C ILE A 240 14.33 -0.01 -24.48
N THR A 241 14.36 -1.29 -24.81
CA THR A 241 13.97 -2.34 -23.88
C THR A 241 15.14 -2.65 -22.95
N ALA A 242 14.86 -3.28 -21.81
CA ALA A 242 15.91 -3.81 -20.94
C ALA A 242 16.82 -4.85 -21.64
N GLY A 243 16.42 -5.37 -22.81
CA GLY A 243 17.26 -6.20 -23.67
C GLY A 243 18.27 -5.37 -24.49
N ASP A 244 17.86 -4.20 -24.95
CA ASP A 244 18.70 -3.28 -25.72
C ASP A 244 19.77 -2.61 -24.84
N GLU A 245 19.43 -2.30 -23.58
CA GLU A 245 20.39 -1.78 -22.61
C GLU A 245 21.53 -2.77 -22.32
N ARG A 246 21.22 -4.08 -22.22
CA ARG A 246 22.23 -5.13 -22.04
C ARG A 246 23.17 -5.27 -23.24
N LEU A 247 22.66 -5.06 -24.45
CA LEU A 247 23.46 -5.07 -25.69
C LEU A 247 24.43 -3.89 -25.74
N LEU A 248 24.04 -2.73 -25.20
CA LEU A 248 24.83 -1.50 -25.23
C LEU A 248 25.89 -1.43 -24.11
N THR A 249 25.68 -2.10 -22.98
CA THR A 249 26.60 -2.06 -21.82
C THR A 249 27.78 -3.03 -21.88
N GLY A 250 27.88 -3.87 -22.91
CA GLY A 250 29.11 -4.57 -23.26
C GLY A 250 29.60 -5.59 -22.23
N ASP A 251 29.10 -6.82 -22.35
CA ASP A 251 29.97 -8.00 -22.46
C ASP A 251 29.29 -8.94 -23.48
N PRO A 252 29.96 -9.36 -24.57
CA PRO A 252 29.31 -10.18 -25.59
C PRO A 252 28.94 -11.54 -24.99
N GLU A 253 27.64 -11.90 -25.03
CA GLU A 253 27.22 -13.27 -24.75
C GLU A 253 27.93 -14.21 -25.75
N PRO A 254 28.57 -15.29 -25.28
CA PRO A 254 29.15 -16.27 -26.18
C PRO A 254 28.03 -16.88 -27.02
N LEU A 255 28.19 -16.75 -28.34
CA LEU A 255 27.30 -17.30 -29.35
C LEU A 255 27.13 -18.81 -29.12
N ARG A 256 26.00 -19.22 -28.51
CA ARG A 256 25.61 -20.63 -28.44
C ARG A 256 25.00 -21.03 -29.78
N VAL A 257 25.85 -21.42 -30.71
CA VAL A 257 25.40 -22.12 -31.92
C VAL A 257 25.01 -23.55 -31.51
N LEU A 258 23.71 -23.80 -31.38
CA LEU A 258 23.17 -25.16 -31.25
C LEU A 258 23.18 -25.82 -32.63
N VAL A 259 24.30 -26.43 -33.01
CA VAL A 259 24.28 -27.46 -34.07
C VAL A 259 23.92 -28.79 -33.41
N PRO A 260 22.90 -29.52 -33.88
CA PRO A 260 22.66 -30.87 -33.42
C PRO A 260 23.79 -31.79 -33.91
N VAL A 261 24.48 -32.45 -32.99
CA VAL A 261 25.39 -33.56 -33.30
C VAL A 261 24.64 -34.85 -33.04
N THR A 262 24.31 -35.58 -34.10
CA THR A 262 23.89 -36.98 -34.02
C THR A 262 25.14 -37.84 -33.75
N ILE A 263 25.11 -38.60 -32.66
CA ILE A 263 26.08 -39.67 -32.42
C ILE A 263 25.33 -40.98 -32.69
N GLU A 264 25.71 -41.66 -33.78
CA GLU A 264 25.26 -43.02 -34.06
C GLU A 264 26.07 -44.02 -33.21
N SER A 265 25.41 -45.10 -32.80
CA SER A 265 25.93 -46.16 -31.93
C SER A 265 26.99 -47.01 -32.60
#